data_AF-A0A661DYJ0-F1
#
_entry.id   AF-A0A661DYJ0-F1
#
_cell.length_a   1.000
_cell.length_b   1.000
_cell.length_c   1.000
_cell.angle_alpha   90.00
_cell.angle_beta   90.00
_cell.angle_gamma   90.00
#
_symmetry.space_group_name_H-M   'P 1'
#
loop_
_entity.id
_entity.type
_entity.pdbx_description
1 polymer ?
#
loop_
_entity_poly.entity_id
_entity_poly.type
_entity_poly.pdbx_seq_one_letter_code
_entity_poly.pdbx_strand_id
1 'polypeptide(L)'
;MFEQLTEWSGQLSGLLWGSPLTLIALLGTGLYLTIRMGLIQVRGFGHAVGLISGKYSCRSDSGEVSHFQALSTALSATIGTGNIAGVATAITLGGPGALFWMWVTAFFGMATKFAECTLSLKFREISPDGEVAGGPMYTLLHGLKMKRTATLFAAFALVASFGIGNMVQANSVMDGLGYVFPELGEYKWLGGVILATMVGMVILGGVKRIARVASMIVP
;
A
#
# COMPACT_ATOMS: atom_id res chain seq x y z
N MET A 1 -10.72 -29.21 5.75
CA MET A 1 -9.51 -28.53 5.25
C MET A 1 -9.73 -27.02 5.11
N PHE A 2 -10.65 -26.53 4.28
CA PHE A 2 -10.91 -25.07 4.16
C PHE A 2 -11.39 -24.42 5.46
N GLU A 3 -12.36 -25.02 6.16
CA GLU A 3 -12.83 -24.48 7.45
C GLU A 3 -11.73 -24.41 8.50
N GLN A 4 -10.88 -25.45 8.57
CA GLN A 4 -9.72 -25.47 9.48
C GLN A 4 -8.70 -24.37 9.15
N LEU A 5 -8.47 -24.08 7.86
CA LEU A 5 -7.60 -22.98 7.44
C LEU A 5 -8.21 -21.63 7.80
N THR A 6 -9.52 -21.46 7.61
CA THR A 6 -10.23 -20.25 8.00
C THR A 6 -10.17 -20.03 9.51
N GLU A 7 -10.44 -21.06 10.30
CA GLU A 7 -10.40 -21.01 11.76
C GLU A 7 -8.99 -20.69 12.27
N TRP A 8 -7.97 -21.36 11.72
CA TRP A 8 -6.57 -21.09 12.06
C TRP A 8 -6.15 -19.67 11.68
N SER A 9 -6.54 -19.19 10.50
CA SER A 9 -6.27 -17.81 10.08
C SER A 9 -6.97 -16.79 10.97
N GLY A 10 -8.18 -17.09 11.46
CA GLY A 10 -8.95 -16.25 12.37
C GLY A 10 -8.29 -16.16 13.75
N GLN A 11 -7.81 -17.28 14.28
CA GLN A 11 -7.04 -17.31 15.53
C GLN A 11 -5.72 -16.52 15.42
N LEU A 12 -4.99 -16.69 14.32
CA LEU A 12 -3.76 -15.95 14.06
C LEU A 12 -4.04 -14.43 13.93
N SER A 13 -5.10 -14.07 13.22
CA SER A 13 -5.56 -12.70 13.08
C SER A 13 -5.93 -12.10 14.44
N GLY A 14 -6.70 -12.82 15.25
CA GLY A 14 -7.05 -12.41 16.62
C GLY A 14 -5.83 -12.23 17.51
N LEU A 15 -4.83 -13.11 17.41
CA LEU A 15 -3.59 -13.01 18.19
C LEU A 15 -2.75 -11.79 17.76
N LEU A 16 -2.60 -11.58 16.46
CA LEU A 16 -1.78 -10.49 15.93
C LEU A 16 -2.46 -9.13 16.12
N TRP A 17 -3.72 -8.99 15.73
CA TRP A 17 -4.42 -7.72 15.72
C TRP A 17 -5.16 -7.41 17.04
N GLY A 18 -5.49 -8.44 17.83
CA GLY A 18 -6.11 -8.27 19.15
C GLY A 18 -5.10 -8.01 20.27
N SER A 19 -3.81 -8.20 20.02
CA SER A 19 -2.77 -7.89 21.00
C SER A 19 -2.44 -6.40 21.01
N PRO A 20 -2.43 -5.73 22.19
CA PRO A 20 -1.96 -4.35 22.30
C PRO A 20 -0.53 -4.14 21.80
N LEU A 21 0.28 -5.21 21.75
CA LEU A 21 1.68 -5.15 21.32
C LEU A 21 1.84 -4.72 19.87
N THR A 22 0.98 -5.16 18.94
CA THR A 22 1.11 -4.78 17.53
C THR A 22 0.71 -3.32 17.32
N LEU A 23 -0.33 -2.85 18.00
CA LEU A 23 -0.72 -1.44 18.03
C LEU A 23 0.40 -0.56 18.60
N ILE A 24 0.98 -0.96 19.74
CA ILE A 24 2.11 -0.24 20.35
C ILE A 24 3.33 -0.28 19.43
N ALA A 25 3.62 -1.40 18.79
CA ALA A 25 4.76 -1.51 17.87
C ALA A 25 4.58 -0.58 16.66
N LEU A 26 3.43 -0.60 16.00
CA LEU A 26 3.17 0.22 14.81
C LEU A 26 3.06 1.71 15.16
N LEU A 27 2.15 2.06 16.08
CA LEU A 27 1.89 3.44 16.45
C LEU A 27 3.04 4.04 17.26
N GLY A 28 3.66 3.25 18.15
CA GLY A 28 4.82 3.66 18.92
C GLY A 28 6.06 3.87 18.05
N THR A 29 6.27 3.07 17.00
CA THR A 29 7.34 3.33 16.01
C THR A 29 7.05 4.62 15.25
N GLY A 30 5.81 4.86 14.82
CA GLY A 30 5.43 6.11 14.16
C GLY A 30 5.62 7.35 15.05
N LEU A 31 5.26 7.24 16.34
CA LEU A 31 5.50 8.28 17.33
C LEU A 31 7.00 8.51 17.57
N TYR A 32 7.76 7.44 17.75
CA TYR A 32 9.21 7.49 17.91
C TYR A 32 9.89 8.18 16.72
N LEU A 33 9.56 7.77 15.49
CA LEU A 33 10.12 8.36 14.27
C LEU A 33 9.67 9.81 14.10
N THR A 34 8.42 10.12 14.45
CA THR A 34 7.91 11.50 14.45
C THR A 34 8.75 12.40 15.34
N ILE A 35 9.01 11.99 16.58
CA ILE A 35 9.82 12.77 17.52
C ILE A 35 11.27 12.82 17.03
N ARG A 36 11.85 11.68 16.64
CA ARG A 36 13.27 11.59 16.27
C ARG A 36 13.61 12.38 15.01
N MET A 37 12.69 12.44 14.05
CA MET A 37 12.83 13.21 12.81
C MET A 37 12.34 14.66 12.97
N GLY A 38 11.91 15.05 14.17
CA GLY A 38 11.49 16.42 14.49
C GLY A 38 10.24 16.88 13.74
N LEU A 39 9.17 16.08 13.77
CA LEU A 39 7.87 16.34 13.11
C LEU A 39 8.02 16.56 11.59
N ILE A 40 8.74 15.65 10.94
CA ILE A 40 9.03 15.73 9.50
C ILE A 40 7.76 15.80 8.63
N GLN A 41 6.68 15.15 9.05
CA GLN A 41 5.41 15.18 8.33
C GLN A 41 4.79 16.59 8.26
N VAL A 42 5.06 17.46 9.24
CA VAL A 42 4.61 18.86 9.23
C VAL A 42 5.63 19.74 8.49
N ARG A 43 6.92 19.61 8.85
CA ARG A 43 7.99 20.46 8.29
C ARG A 43 8.25 20.22 6.80
N GLY A 44 8.14 18.97 6.37
CA GLY A 44 8.40 18.53 4.99
C GLY A 44 7.20 18.69 4.06
N PHE A 45 6.00 18.97 4.57
CA PHE A 45 4.76 18.98 3.78
C PHE A 45 4.81 19.98 2.62
N GLY A 46 5.22 21.23 2.89
CA GLY A 46 5.33 22.26 1.83
C GLY A 46 6.36 21.90 0.75
N HIS A 47 7.47 21.27 1.14
CA HIS A 47 8.47 20.79 0.19
C HIS A 47 7.94 19.63 -0.66
N ALA A 48 7.22 18.69 -0.04
CA ALA A 48 6.59 17.57 -0.74
C ALA A 48 5.60 18.06 -1.81
N VAL A 49 4.75 19.05 -1.49
CA VAL A 49 3.84 19.66 -2.47
C VAL A 49 4.62 20.29 -3.64
N GLY A 50 5.73 20.97 -3.36
CA GLY A 50 6.60 21.51 -4.41
C GLY A 50 7.25 20.44 -5.29
N LEU A 51 7.58 19.27 -4.75
CA LEU A 51 8.12 18.14 -5.53
C LEU A 51 7.07 17.59 -6.50
N ILE A 52 5.83 17.45 -6.03
CA ILE A 52 4.72 16.88 -6.83
C ILE A 52 4.29 17.85 -7.94
N SER A 53 4.34 19.16 -7.69
CA SER A 53 4.03 20.18 -8.71
C SER A 53 5.13 20.34 -9.77
N GLY A 54 6.22 19.58 -9.68
CA GLY A 54 7.33 19.60 -10.63
C GLY A 54 8.30 20.76 -10.44
N LYS A 55 8.12 21.60 -9.40
CA LYS A 55 9.00 22.76 -9.11
C LYS A 55 10.46 22.35 -8.91
N TYR A 56 10.69 21.13 -8.44
CA TYR A 56 12.02 20.58 -8.16
C TYR A 56 12.42 19.43 -9.12
N SER A 57 11.70 19.24 -10.23
CA SER A 57 12.01 18.20 -11.20
C SER A 57 12.96 18.70 -12.29
N CYS A 58 14.07 18.01 -12.49
CA CYS A 58 15.04 18.27 -13.55
C CYS A 58 14.97 17.16 -14.62
N ARG A 59 15.21 17.52 -15.90
CA ARG A 59 15.25 16.54 -17.00
C ARG A 59 16.37 15.49 -16.85
N SER A 60 17.37 15.76 -16.00
CA SER A 60 18.50 14.88 -15.71
C SER A 60 18.28 13.97 -14.50
N ASP A 61 17.11 14.03 -13.85
CA ASP A 61 16.87 13.22 -12.64
C ASP A 61 16.78 11.73 -12.99
N SER A 62 17.52 10.91 -12.25
CA SER A 62 17.50 9.46 -12.41
C SER A 62 16.20 8.87 -11.86
N GLY A 63 15.45 8.15 -12.69
CA GLY A 63 14.24 7.44 -12.28
C GLY A 63 13.36 7.07 -13.47
N GLU A 64 12.51 6.06 -13.30
CA GLU A 64 11.66 5.56 -14.38
C GLU A 64 10.38 6.38 -14.60
N VAL A 65 9.93 7.10 -13.57
CA VAL A 65 8.65 7.82 -13.50
C VAL A 65 8.82 9.15 -12.78
N SER A 66 7.96 10.13 -13.08
CA SER A 66 7.99 11.44 -12.40
C SER A 66 7.55 11.33 -10.94
N HIS A 67 7.84 12.35 -10.11
CA HIS A 67 7.37 12.39 -8.72
C HIS A 67 5.85 12.31 -8.60
N PHE A 68 5.12 13.00 -9.47
CA PHE A 68 3.66 12.93 -9.53
C PHE A 68 3.21 11.50 -9.87
N GLN A 69 3.78 10.88 -10.90
CA GLN A 69 3.44 9.51 -11.28
C GLN A 69 3.76 8.49 -10.18
N ALA A 70 4.89 8.65 -9.49
CA ALA A 70 5.25 7.81 -8.35
C ALA A 70 4.22 7.96 -7.21
N LEU A 71 3.82 9.19 -6.89
CA LEU A 71 2.79 9.46 -5.90
C LEU A 71 1.44 8.86 -6.33
N SER A 72 0.98 9.12 -7.55
CA SER A 72 -0.29 8.58 -8.05
C SER A 72 -0.29 7.05 -8.03
N THR A 73 0.83 6.42 -8.39
CA THR A 73 0.97 4.95 -8.31
C THR A 73 0.84 4.48 -6.87
N ALA A 74 1.55 5.10 -5.93
CA ALA A 74 1.44 4.74 -4.51
C ALA A 74 0.01 4.96 -3.99
N LEU A 75 -0.62 6.08 -4.35
CA LEU A 75 -1.99 6.41 -3.97
C LEU A 75 -3.00 5.41 -4.52
N SER A 76 -2.88 5.00 -5.80
CA SER A 76 -3.75 3.98 -6.40
C SER A 76 -3.70 2.64 -5.66
N ALA A 77 -2.54 2.28 -5.09
CA ALA A 77 -2.40 1.05 -4.33
C ALA A 77 -2.97 1.16 -2.90
N THR A 78 -3.00 2.38 -2.34
CA THR A 78 -3.45 2.63 -0.96
C THR A 78 -4.91 3.04 -0.86
N ILE A 79 -5.47 3.66 -1.90
CA ILE A 79 -6.88 4.04 -1.97
C ILE A 79 -7.62 2.88 -2.58
N GLY A 80 -8.49 2.25 -1.81
CA GLY A 80 -9.30 1.14 -2.30
C GLY A 80 -10.48 0.86 -1.40
N THR A 81 -10.94 -0.40 -1.43
CA THR A 81 -12.11 -0.84 -0.68
C THR A 81 -11.95 -0.64 0.83
N GLY A 82 -10.72 -0.69 1.35
CA GLY A 82 -10.41 -0.36 2.74
C GLY A 82 -10.83 1.07 3.15
N ASN A 83 -10.75 2.04 2.25
CA ASN A 83 -11.15 3.42 2.54
C ASN A 83 -12.68 3.60 2.54
N ILE A 84 -13.42 2.71 1.86
CA ILE A 84 -14.88 2.78 1.76
C ILE A 84 -15.50 1.81 2.79
N ALA A 85 -15.37 0.51 2.51
CA ALA A 85 -15.91 -0.55 3.35
C ALA A 85 -15.16 -0.63 4.69
N GLY A 86 -13.83 -0.51 4.69
CA GLY A 86 -13.05 -0.62 5.93
C GLY A 86 -13.33 0.52 6.92
N VAL A 87 -13.44 1.76 6.44
CA VAL A 87 -13.86 2.92 7.27
C VAL A 87 -15.28 2.71 7.80
N ALA A 88 -16.21 2.28 6.94
CA ALA A 88 -17.59 2.00 7.36
C ALA A 88 -17.63 0.92 8.46
N THR A 89 -16.95 -0.21 8.23
CA THR A 89 -16.84 -1.30 9.23
C THR A 89 -16.21 -0.81 10.53
N ALA A 90 -15.14 0.00 10.46
CA ALA A 90 -14.48 0.53 11.66
C ALA A 90 -15.40 1.44 12.48
N ILE A 91 -16.19 2.30 11.83
CA ILE A 91 -17.14 3.18 12.50
C ILE A 91 -18.32 2.38 13.05
N THR A 92 -18.85 1.41 12.30
CA THR A 92 -19.97 0.57 12.74
C THR A 92 -19.59 -0.29 13.95
N LEU A 93 -18.39 -0.86 13.97
CA LEU A 93 -17.94 -1.73 15.07
C LEU A 93 -17.32 -0.97 16.24
N GLY A 94 -16.55 0.08 15.98
CA GLY A 94 -15.81 0.85 16.98
C GLY A 94 -16.48 2.15 17.43
N GLY A 95 -17.61 2.51 16.82
CA GLY A 95 -18.29 3.78 17.04
C GLY A 95 -17.65 4.97 16.32
N PRO A 96 -18.24 6.18 16.43
CA PRO A 96 -17.77 7.38 15.72
C PRO A 96 -16.36 7.82 16.13
N GLY A 97 -15.91 7.47 17.33
CA GLY A 97 -14.55 7.75 17.81
C GLY A 97 -13.44 7.06 17.00
N ALA A 98 -13.77 6.01 16.23
CA ALA A 98 -12.81 5.32 15.35
C ALA A 98 -12.16 6.29 14.35
N LEU A 99 -12.92 7.25 13.82
CA LEU A 99 -12.43 8.22 12.83
C LEU A 99 -11.27 9.07 13.37
N PHE A 100 -11.37 9.54 14.62
CA PHE A 100 -10.30 10.29 15.27
C PHE A 100 -9.01 9.46 15.34
N TRP A 101 -9.12 8.20 15.74
CA TRP A 101 -7.96 7.30 15.82
C TRP A 101 -7.38 6.94 14.44
N MET A 102 -8.20 6.88 13.40
CA MET A 102 -7.72 6.76 12.02
C MET A 102 -6.87 7.96 11.59
N TRP A 103 -7.24 9.18 11.98
CA TRP A 103 -6.38 10.36 11.73
C TRP A 103 -5.09 10.34 12.53
N VAL A 104 -5.15 9.95 13.80
CA VAL A 104 -3.95 9.82 14.66
C VAL A 104 -2.97 8.79 14.08
N THR A 105 -3.47 7.62 13.69
CA THR A 105 -2.66 6.57 13.07
C THR A 105 -2.08 7.01 11.73
N ALA A 106 -2.86 7.70 10.89
CA ALA A 106 -2.36 8.28 9.64
C ALA A 106 -1.26 9.32 9.89
N PHE A 107 -1.44 10.20 10.87
CA PHE A 107 -0.48 11.26 11.18
C PHE A 107 0.89 10.72 11.59
N PHE A 108 0.92 9.74 12.51
CA PHE A 108 2.18 9.09 12.91
C PHE A 108 2.71 8.14 11.83
N GLY A 109 1.82 7.52 11.05
CA GLY A 109 2.16 6.68 9.90
C GLY A 109 2.92 7.43 8.81
N MET A 110 2.67 8.73 8.62
CA MET A 110 3.43 9.55 7.67
C MET A 110 4.93 9.54 7.96
N ALA A 111 5.34 9.61 9.23
CA ALA A 111 6.75 9.58 9.61
C ALA A 111 7.37 8.19 9.35
N THR A 112 6.64 7.11 9.65
CA THR A 112 7.05 5.74 9.33
C THR A 112 7.24 5.57 7.83
N LYS A 113 6.26 6.01 7.03
CA LYS A 113 6.34 5.89 5.57
C LYS A 113 7.47 6.70 4.98
N PHE A 114 7.72 7.91 5.51
CA PHE A 114 8.87 8.71 5.11
C PHE A 114 10.19 7.98 5.35
N ALA A 115 10.37 7.36 6.53
CA ALA A 115 11.57 6.60 6.85
C ALA A 115 11.73 5.36 5.93
N GLU A 116 10.66 4.61 5.70
CA GLU A 116 10.65 3.45 4.78
C GLU A 116 11.06 3.84 3.36
N CYS A 117 10.46 4.89 2.81
CA CYS A 117 10.77 5.37 1.47
C CYS A 117 12.22 5.87 1.37
N THR A 118 12.69 6.60 2.39
CA THR A 118 14.07 7.10 2.44
C THR A 118 15.09 5.95 2.45
N LEU A 119 14.85 4.91 3.25
CA LEU A 119 15.70 3.71 3.29
C LEU A 119 15.63 2.94 1.97
N SER A 120 14.45 2.83 1.37
CA SER A 120 14.25 2.18 0.08
C SER A 120 15.01 2.89 -1.03
N LEU A 121 15.08 4.22 -1.01
CA LEU A 121 15.89 4.99 -1.96
C LEU A 121 17.39 4.82 -1.73
N LYS A 122 17.82 4.71 -0.47
CA LYS A 122 19.24 4.55 -0.09
C LYS A 122 19.81 3.17 -0.45
N PHE A 123 19.00 2.12 -0.33
CA PHE A 123 19.44 0.72 -0.50
C PHE A 123 18.87 0.03 -1.75
N ARG A 124 18.28 0.79 -2.68
CA ARG A 124 17.79 0.27 -3.97
C ARG A 124 18.91 -0.32 -4.81
N GLU A 125 18.57 -1.32 -5.60
CA GLU A 125 19.40 -1.80 -6.70
C GLU A 125 18.94 -1.16 -8.01
N ILE A 126 19.92 -0.88 -8.88
CA ILE A 126 19.67 -0.42 -10.24
C ILE A 126 20.30 -1.47 -11.14
N SER A 127 19.45 -2.19 -11.88
CA SER A 127 19.86 -3.20 -12.84
C SER A 127 20.63 -2.54 -14.01
N PRO A 128 21.49 -3.29 -14.72
CA PRO A 128 22.19 -2.78 -15.92
C PRO A 128 21.23 -2.24 -16.99
N ASP A 129 20.02 -2.79 -17.08
CA ASP A 129 18.97 -2.38 -18.01
C ASP A 129 18.23 -1.09 -17.56
N GLY A 130 18.63 -0.50 -16.43
CA GLY A 130 18.06 0.73 -15.88
C GLY A 130 16.81 0.53 -15.00
N GLU A 131 16.38 -0.72 -14.78
CA GLU A 131 15.29 -1.04 -13.85
C GLU A 131 15.70 -0.79 -12.40
N VAL A 132 14.82 -0.16 -11.62
CA VAL A 132 15.08 0.18 -10.23
C VAL A 132 14.23 -0.69 -9.30
N ALA A 133 14.90 -1.51 -8.49
CA ALA A 133 14.25 -2.35 -7.49
C ALA A 133 14.60 -1.86 -6.07
N GLY A 134 13.58 -1.56 -5.27
CA GLY A 134 13.75 -1.05 -3.91
C GLY A 134 12.64 -1.53 -2.98
N GLY A 135 12.86 -1.35 -1.68
CA GLY A 135 11.87 -1.69 -0.66
C GLY A 135 12.49 -2.18 0.65
N PRO A 136 11.65 -2.58 1.62
CA PRO A 136 12.12 -3.05 2.92
C PRO A 136 13.00 -4.30 2.82
N MET A 137 12.72 -5.22 1.89
CA MET A 137 13.57 -6.39 1.63
C MET A 137 15.01 -6.01 1.27
N TYR A 138 15.21 -5.00 0.43
CA TYR A 138 16.53 -4.50 0.07
C TYR A 138 17.20 -3.74 1.22
N THR A 139 16.42 -3.01 2.00
CA THR A 139 16.93 -2.35 3.23
C THR A 139 17.44 -3.39 4.24
N LEU A 140 16.71 -4.49 4.43
CA LEU A 140 17.13 -5.59 5.29
C LEU A 140 18.35 -6.33 4.74
N LEU A 141 18.39 -6.54 3.42
CA LEU A 141 19.45 -7.26 2.73
C LEU A 141 20.77 -6.48 2.70
N HIS A 142 20.74 -5.21 2.31
CA HIS A 142 21.95 -4.39 2.12
C HIS A 142 22.28 -3.50 3.31
N GLY A 143 21.26 -2.96 3.97
CA GLY A 143 21.44 -2.08 5.13
C GLY A 143 21.77 -2.84 6.41
N LEU A 144 20.96 -3.84 6.76
CA LEU A 144 21.14 -4.63 7.99
C LEU A 144 21.89 -5.96 7.77
N LYS A 145 22.14 -6.35 6.53
CA LYS A 145 22.77 -7.64 6.17
C LYS A 145 22.00 -8.86 6.71
N MET A 146 20.69 -8.72 6.91
CA MET A 146 19.81 -9.75 7.46
C MET A 146 19.11 -10.54 6.34
N LYS A 147 19.87 -11.39 5.64
CA LYS A 147 19.38 -12.16 4.48
C LYS A 147 18.09 -12.94 4.78
N ARG A 148 18.04 -13.67 5.91
CA ARG A 148 16.88 -14.49 6.28
C ARG A 148 15.61 -13.66 6.45
N THR A 149 15.70 -12.53 7.13
CA THR A 149 14.57 -11.63 7.37
C THR A 149 14.13 -10.92 6.08
N ALA A 150 15.07 -10.55 5.22
CA ALA A 150 14.76 -9.99 3.90
C ALA A 150 13.95 -10.98 3.04
N THR A 151 14.37 -12.25 2.98
CA THR A 151 13.65 -13.31 2.27
C THR A 151 12.28 -13.57 2.87
N LEU A 152 12.18 -13.62 4.20
CA LEU A 152 10.90 -13.83 4.89
C LEU A 152 9.92 -12.66 4.62
N PHE A 153 10.41 -11.42 4.67
CA PHE A 153 9.63 -10.24 4.34
C PHE A 153 9.13 -10.30 2.89
N ALA A 154 9.99 -10.64 1.94
CA ALA A 154 9.62 -10.75 0.54
C ALA A 154 8.54 -11.83 0.32
N ALA A 155 8.66 -12.98 0.99
CA ALA A 155 7.66 -14.05 0.94
C ALA A 155 6.31 -13.59 1.51
N PHE A 156 6.30 -12.92 2.67
CA PHE A 156 5.07 -12.38 3.26
C PHE A 156 4.46 -11.27 2.42
N ALA A 157 5.27 -10.37 1.86
CA ALA A 157 4.80 -9.33 0.96
C ALA A 157 4.15 -9.91 -0.29
N LEU A 158 4.73 -10.98 -0.86
CA LEU A 158 4.16 -11.69 -2.00
C LEU A 158 2.79 -12.27 -1.65
N VAL A 159 2.66 -13.00 -0.55
CA VAL A 159 1.39 -13.58 -0.11
C VAL A 159 0.35 -12.48 0.21
N ALA A 160 0.76 -11.44 0.93
CA ALA A 160 -0.11 -10.32 1.31
C ALA A 160 -0.63 -9.55 0.08
N SER A 161 0.17 -9.47 -1.00
CA SER A 161 -0.23 -8.78 -2.23
C SER A 161 -1.46 -9.42 -2.89
N PHE A 162 -1.62 -10.74 -2.82
CA PHE A 162 -2.81 -11.43 -3.33
C PHE A 162 -4.04 -11.14 -2.49
N GLY A 163 -3.89 -11.04 -1.17
CA GLY A 163 -5.01 -10.72 -0.27
C GLY A 163 -5.47 -9.27 -0.42
N ILE A 164 -4.66 -8.33 0.06
CA ILE A 164 -5.02 -6.90 0.16
C ILE A 164 -5.05 -6.22 -1.21
N GLY A 165 -4.15 -6.63 -2.12
CA GLY A 165 -3.98 -5.99 -3.42
C GLY A 165 -4.81 -6.59 -4.56
N ASN A 166 -5.38 -7.79 -4.41
CA ASN A 166 -6.11 -8.47 -5.49
C ASN A 166 -7.48 -8.98 -5.04
N MET A 167 -7.53 -10.06 -4.26
CA MET A 167 -8.77 -10.81 -4.01
C MET A 167 -9.84 -9.96 -3.33
N VAL A 168 -9.48 -9.21 -2.28
CA VAL A 168 -10.44 -8.35 -1.55
C VAL A 168 -10.93 -7.20 -2.42
N GLN A 169 -10.04 -6.62 -3.25
CA GLN A 169 -10.39 -5.52 -4.15
C GLN A 169 -11.36 -5.99 -5.25
N ALA A 170 -11.02 -7.08 -5.94
CA ALA A 170 -11.82 -7.63 -7.02
C ALA A 170 -13.20 -8.11 -6.53
N ASN A 171 -13.26 -8.79 -5.38
CA ASN A 171 -14.52 -9.23 -4.79
C ASN A 171 -15.43 -8.06 -4.43
N SER A 172 -14.90 -7.02 -3.78
CA SER A 172 -15.69 -5.85 -3.41
C SER A 172 -16.24 -5.08 -4.62
N VAL A 173 -15.47 -5.00 -5.72
CA VAL A 173 -15.95 -4.40 -6.98
C VAL A 173 -17.13 -5.22 -7.52
N MET A 174 -16.99 -6.55 -7.57
CA MET A 174 -18.06 -7.42 -8.07
C MET A 174 -19.31 -7.42 -7.19
N ASP A 175 -19.16 -7.35 -5.87
CA ASP A 175 -20.29 -7.27 -4.94
C ASP A 175 -20.99 -5.91 -5.02
N GLY A 176 -20.23 -4.81 -5.15
CA GLY A 176 -20.79 -3.49 -5.41
C GLY A 176 -21.55 -3.42 -6.73
N LEU A 177 -21.01 -4.02 -7.81
CA LEU A 177 -21.70 -4.11 -9.09
C LEU A 177 -22.94 -5.00 -9.02
N GLY A 178 -22.88 -6.12 -8.31
CA GLY A 178 -24.04 -7.01 -8.11
C GLY A 178 -25.17 -6.37 -7.30
N TYR A 179 -24.85 -5.42 -6.41
CA TYR A 179 -25.85 -4.64 -5.70
C TYR A 179 -26.60 -3.67 -6.64
N VAL A 180 -25.89 -3.00 -7.54
CA VAL A 180 -26.47 -2.05 -8.50
C VAL A 180 -27.18 -2.76 -9.65
N PHE A 181 -26.62 -3.89 -10.10
CA PHE A 181 -27.11 -4.70 -11.20
C PHE A 181 -27.29 -6.15 -10.73
N PRO A 182 -28.46 -6.50 -10.16
CA PRO A 182 -28.71 -7.84 -9.62
C PRO A 182 -28.50 -8.98 -10.63
N GLU A 183 -28.75 -8.70 -11.91
CA GLU A 183 -28.56 -9.62 -13.04
C GLU A 183 -27.09 -10.01 -13.24
N LEU A 184 -26.12 -9.18 -12.80
CA LEU A 184 -24.69 -9.53 -12.81
C LEU A 184 -24.34 -10.63 -11.79
N GLY A 185 -25.24 -10.96 -10.86
CA GLY A 185 -25.04 -11.99 -9.85
C GLY A 185 -24.73 -13.37 -10.46
N GLU A 186 -25.43 -13.74 -11.54
CA GLU A 186 -25.21 -15.01 -12.24
C GLU A 186 -23.95 -14.99 -13.13
N TYR A 187 -23.50 -13.81 -13.53
CA TYR A 187 -22.35 -13.60 -14.43
C TYR A 187 -21.11 -13.07 -13.72
N LYS A 188 -20.99 -13.24 -12.39
CA LYS A 188 -19.83 -12.74 -11.63
C LYS A 188 -18.48 -13.20 -12.20
N TRP A 189 -18.42 -14.43 -12.71
CA TRP A 189 -17.23 -14.97 -13.36
C TRP A 189 -16.82 -14.17 -14.61
N LEU A 190 -17.79 -13.73 -15.41
CA LEU A 190 -17.56 -12.92 -16.61
C LEU A 190 -17.04 -11.53 -16.23
N GLY A 191 -17.61 -10.92 -15.19
CA GLY A 191 -17.10 -9.66 -14.63
C GLY A 191 -15.65 -9.78 -14.15
N GLY A 192 -15.31 -10.90 -13.50
CA GLY A 192 -13.94 -11.23 -13.13
C GLY A 192 -12.98 -11.34 -14.32
N VAL A 193 -13.40 -12.01 -15.41
CA VAL A 193 -12.60 -12.12 -16.64
C VAL A 193 -12.38 -10.76 -17.30
N ILE A 194 -13.41 -9.92 -17.36
CA ILE A 194 -13.30 -8.56 -17.90
C ILE A 194 -12.31 -7.74 -17.05
N LEU A 195 -12.47 -7.76 -15.73
CA LEU A 195 -11.58 -7.04 -14.81
C LEU A 195 -10.13 -7.53 -14.93
N ALA A 196 -9.92 -8.85 -14.97
CA ALA A 196 -8.59 -9.44 -15.15
C ALA A 196 -7.96 -9.03 -16.48
N THR A 197 -8.75 -8.96 -17.56
CA THR A 197 -8.28 -8.51 -18.87
C THR A 197 -7.88 -7.04 -18.84
N MET A 198 -8.70 -6.17 -18.23
CA MET A 198 -8.40 -4.75 -18.06
C MET A 198 -7.13 -4.51 -17.25
N VAL A 199 -6.99 -5.18 -16.11
CA VAL A 199 -5.79 -5.11 -15.27
C VAL A 199 -4.57 -5.65 -16.02
N GLY A 200 -4.73 -6.79 -16.72
CA GLY A 200 -3.72 -7.42 -17.56
C GLY A 200 -3.12 -6.46 -18.60
N MET A 201 -3.97 -5.72 -19.32
CA MET A 201 -3.52 -4.73 -20.31
C MET A 201 -2.64 -3.63 -19.71
N VAL A 202 -2.84 -3.29 -18.43
CA VAL A 202 -2.06 -2.27 -17.72
C VAL A 202 -0.74 -2.86 -17.21
N ILE A 203 -0.79 -3.98 -16.48
CA ILE A 203 0.40 -4.55 -15.81
C ILE A 203 1.42 -5.11 -16.80
N LEU A 204 0.97 -5.67 -17.94
CA LEU A 204 1.86 -6.21 -18.97
C LEU A 204 2.72 -5.12 -19.64
N GLY A 205 2.35 -3.85 -19.51
CA GLY A 205 3.15 -2.72 -19.98
C GLY A 205 4.25 -2.26 -19.02
N GLY A 206 4.44 -2.94 -17.89
CA GLY A 206 5.45 -2.61 -16.89
C GLY A 206 5.17 -1.34 -16.09
N VAL A 207 6.12 -0.96 -15.24
CA VAL A 207 6.00 0.12 -14.24
C VAL A 207 5.62 1.46 -14.89
N LYS A 208 6.17 1.78 -16.06
CA LYS A 208 5.86 3.01 -16.80
C LYS A 208 4.39 3.09 -17.24
N ARG A 209 3.78 1.97 -17.67
CA ARG A 209 2.35 1.94 -18.05
C ARG A 209 1.47 2.03 -16.81
N ILE A 210 1.80 1.28 -15.76
CA ILE A 210 1.09 1.34 -14.48
C ILE A 210 1.04 2.79 -13.97
N ALA A 211 2.19 3.46 -13.95
CA ALA A 211 2.29 4.82 -13.43
C ALA A 211 1.56 5.85 -14.28
N ARG A 212 1.56 5.69 -15.61
CA ARG A 212 0.76 6.53 -16.51
C ARG A 212 -0.73 6.37 -16.24
N VAL A 213 -1.23 5.14 -16.16
CA VAL A 213 -2.65 4.86 -15.90
C VAL A 213 -3.06 5.38 -14.52
N ALA A 214 -2.25 5.11 -13.49
CA ALA A 214 -2.50 5.62 -12.15
C ALA A 214 -2.56 7.16 -12.13
N SER A 215 -1.63 7.86 -12.82
CA SER A 215 -1.63 9.33 -12.88
C SER A 215 -2.84 9.95 -13.60
N MET A 216 -3.57 9.17 -14.40
CA MET A 216 -4.80 9.63 -15.05
C MET A 216 -6.06 9.34 -14.23
N ILE A 217 -6.09 8.20 -13.52
CA ILE A 217 -7.28 7.74 -12.78
C ILE A 217 -7.33 8.30 -11.36
N VAL A 218 -6.18 8.45 -10.70
CA VAL A 218 -6.09 8.82 -9.29
C VAL A 218 -6.34 10.29 -8.94
N PRO A 219 -5.94 11.29 -9.75
CA PRO A 219 -5.52 12.61 -9.28
C PRO A 219 -6.42 13.25 -8.21
#